data_AF-A0ABD3NTN1-F1
#
_entry.id   AF-A0ABD3NTN1-F1
#
_cell.length_a   1.000
_cell.length_b   1.000
_cell.length_c   1.000
_cell.angle_alpha   90.00
_cell.angle_beta   90.00
_cell.angle_gamma   90.00
#
_symmetry.space_group_name_H-M   'P 1'
#
loop_
_entity.id
_entity.type
_entity.pdbx_description
1 polymer ?
#
loop_
_entity_poly.entity_id
_entity_poly.type
_entity_poly.pdbx_seq_one_letter_code
_entity_poly.pdbx_strand_id
1 'polypeptide(L)'
;MDHQFPPPIKTADRVPHPELFLSNQRSNRRVLCHAGNNRANRSIHSQSTISKQKAAKKAANIKPRHVNQAISALFFQYNNQLGPPDHILIDTNCINFSIWNKMEIIRSMMDCVLAKCIPCIINCIMGELKKLGLKYKVVLGMAQDPRFERIPYNCKGCYANDCLVKMVTQWRCFIVATCNKELRGRIRKIPGVPCMYISRHRYTVERMPEAFGAPR
;
A
#
# COMPACT_ATOMS: atom_id res chain seq x y z
N MET A 1 -6.16 49.17 -17.29
CA MET A 1 -5.11 48.16 -17.50
C MET A 1 -5.35 47.09 -16.46
N ASP A 2 -6.31 46.23 -16.77
CA ASP A 2 -6.86 45.23 -15.86
C ASP A 2 -6.10 43.93 -16.09
N HIS A 3 -5.21 43.60 -15.17
CA HIS A 3 -4.52 42.32 -15.16
C HIS A 3 -5.47 41.24 -14.62
N GLN A 4 -6.10 40.54 -15.54
CA GLN A 4 -6.91 39.35 -15.27
C GLN A 4 -5.99 38.24 -14.70
N PHE A 5 -6.10 37.96 -13.41
CA PHE A 5 -5.52 36.75 -12.82
C PHE A 5 -6.21 35.49 -13.39
N PRO A 6 -5.47 34.43 -13.76
CA PRO A 6 -6.09 33.18 -14.19
C PRO A 6 -6.81 32.50 -13.00
N PRO A 7 -7.94 31.82 -13.25
CA PRO A 7 -8.69 31.13 -12.20
C PRO A 7 -7.92 29.93 -11.63
N PRO A 8 -8.19 29.53 -10.38
CA PRO A 8 -7.48 28.45 -9.72
C PRO A 8 -7.73 27.10 -10.41
N ILE A 9 -6.64 26.44 -10.80
CA ILE A 9 -6.63 25.10 -11.37
C ILE A 9 -7.11 24.12 -10.30
N LYS A 10 -8.26 23.48 -10.56
CA LYS A 10 -8.78 22.38 -9.73
C LYS A 10 -7.78 21.21 -9.79
N THR A 11 -7.03 20.98 -8.72
CA THR A 11 -6.18 19.80 -8.57
C THR A 11 -7.05 18.56 -8.33
N ALA A 12 -7.59 18.02 -9.42
CA ALA A 12 -8.12 16.67 -9.50
C ALA A 12 -7.04 15.78 -10.13
N ASP A 13 -5.98 15.50 -9.38
CA ASP A 13 -4.99 14.50 -9.77
C ASP A 13 -4.99 13.32 -8.81
N ARG A 14 -5.76 12.31 -9.25
CA ARG A 14 -5.35 10.91 -9.42
C ARG A 14 -4.73 10.21 -8.22
N VAL A 15 -5.61 9.67 -7.38
CA VAL A 15 -5.38 8.36 -6.76
C VAL A 15 -5.24 7.32 -7.88
N PRO A 16 -4.20 6.47 -7.92
CA PRO A 16 -4.05 5.48 -8.99
C PRO A 16 -5.13 4.39 -8.88
N HIS A 17 -6.08 4.41 -9.83
CA HIS A 17 -7.09 3.36 -9.98
C HIS A 17 -6.46 2.06 -10.54
N PRO A 18 -6.80 0.88 -9.98
CA PRO A 18 -6.22 -0.39 -10.38
C PRO A 18 -7.09 -1.08 -11.44
N GLU A 19 -7.23 -0.51 -12.64
CA GLU A 19 -7.81 -1.22 -13.78
C GLU A 19 -7.16 -0.75 -15.08
N LEU A 20 -6.18 -1.50 -15.57
CA LEU A 20 -5.75 -1.56 -16.97
C LEU A 20 -4.62 -2.59 -17.09
N PHE A 21 -4.96 -3.88 -17.02
CA PHE A 21 -4.12 -4.94 -17.61
C PHE A 21 -4.89 -6.27 -17.69
N LEU A 22 -6.04 -6.29 -18.38
CA LEU A 22 -6.80 -7.50 -18.66
C LEU A 22 -7.38 -7.44 -20.07
N SER A 23 -6.50 -7.46 -21.08
CA SER A 23 -6.90 -7.81 -22.45
C SER A 23 -5.67 -8.11 -23.33
N ASN A 24 -5.16 -9.34 -23.26
CA ASN A 24 -4.71 -10.01 -24.48
C ASN A 24 -4.48 -11.49 -24.24
N GLN A 25 -5.39 -12.32 -24.77
CA GLN A 25 -5.14 -13.51 -25.57
C GLN A 25 -6.37 -14.42 -25.52
N ARG A 26 -7.35 -14.10 -26.36
CA ARG A 26 -8.24 -15.09 -26.96
C ARG A 26 -7.94 -15.14 -28.45
N SER A 27 -8.04 -16.36 -28.97
CA SER A 27 -8.12 -16.73 -30.38
C SER A 27 -6.79 -16.79 -31.13
N ASN A 28 -6.31 -18.01 -31.37
CA ASN A 28 -6.02 -18.33 -32.75
C ASN A 28 -6.50 -19.74 -33.13
N ARG A 29 -7.42 -19.74 -34.09
CA ARG A 29 -8.01 -20.90 -34.76
C ARG A 29 -6.97 -21.53 -35.70
N ARG A 30 -7.05 -22.87 -35.79
CA ARG A 30 -6.79 -23.75 -36.95
C ARG A 30 -6.12 -23.12 -38.18
N VAL A 31 -4.98 -23.71 -38.57
CA VAL A 31 -4.69 -24.05 -39.96
C VAL A 31 -4.22 -25.51 -40.02
N LEU A 32 -4.88 -26.30 -40.87
CA LEU A 32 -4.55 -27.67 -41.23
C LEU A 32 -3.63 -27.63 -42.46
N CYS A 33 -2.56 -28.42 -42.51
CA CYS A 33 -1.98 -28.88 -43.77
C CYS A 33 -1.15 -30.17 -43.61
N HIS A 34 -1.78 -31.26 -44.03
CA HIS A 34 -1.33 -32.37 -44.87
C HIS A 34 0.02 -33.08 -44.65
N ALA A 35 -0.10 -34.41 -44.67
CA ALA A 35 0.91 -35.43 -44.45
C ALA A 35 1.87 -35.63 -45.65
N GLY A 36 3.10 -36.05 -45.32
CA GLY A 36 4.04 -36.71 -46.22
C GLY A 36 4.82 -37.77 -45.45
N ASN A 37 4.66 -39.04 -45.82
CA ASN A 37 5.35 -40.21 -45.25
C ASN A 37 6.83 -40.23 -45.65
N ASN A 38 7.72 -40.71 -44.76
CA ASN A 38 8.61 -41.83 -45.09
C ASN A 38 9.34 -42.42 -43.86
N ARG A 39 9.54 -43.72 -43.96
CA ARG A 39 9.86 -44.72 -42.93
C ARG A 39 11.34 -45.10 -43.08
N ALA A 40 12.15 -44.97 -42.02
CA ALA A 40 13.31 -45.84 -41.66
C ALA A 40 14.35 -45.09 -40.79
N ASN A 41 14.34 -45.34 -39.47
CA ASN A 41 15.49 -45.48 -38.55
C ASN A 41 15.03 -45.26 -37.10
N ARG A 42 14.35 -46.25 -36.54
CA ARG A 42 14.04 -46.33 -35.10
C ARG A 42 15.03 -47.29 -34.47
N SER A 43 16.03 -46.79 -33.73
CA SER A 43 16.59 -47.54 -32.59
C SER A 43 17.65 -46.76 -31.81
N ILE A 44 18.59 -46.04 -32.46
CA ILE A 44 19.80 -45.53 -31.77
C ILE A 44 19.77 -44.01 -31.49
N HIS A 45 18.86 -43.25 -32.12
CA HIS A 45 18.73 -41.80 -31.95
C HIS A 45 17.75 -41.36 -30.84
N SER A 46 17.13 -42.31 -30.13
CA SER A 46 16.04 -42.06 -29.18
C SER A 46 16.54 -41.66 -27.78
N GLN A 47 17.68 -42.16 -27.32
CA GLN A 47 18.15 -41.90 -25.95
C GLN A 47 18.83 -40.53 -25.79
N SER A 48 19.54 -40.04 -26.81
CA SER A 48 20.23 -38.73 -26.79
C SER A 48 19.28 -37.54 -27.01
N THR A 49 18.16 -37.76 -27.69
CA THR A 49 17.13 -36.74 -27.92
C THR A 49 16.22 -36.56 -26.71
N ILE A 50 15.91 -37.62 -25.96
CA ILE A 50 15.10 -37.56 -24.72
C ILE A 50 15.83 -36.80 -23.60
N SER A 51 17.14 -36.98 -23.46
CA SER A 51 17.95 -36.26 -22.44
C SER A 51 18.12 -34.78 -22.79
N LYS A 52 18.34 -34.44 -24.07
CA LYS A 52 18.38 -33.04 -24.55
C LYS A 52 17.02 -32.34 -24.46
N GLN A 53 15.91 -33.04 -24.74
CA GLN A 53 14.56 -32.48 -24.60
C GLN A 53 14.15 -32.27 -23.14
N LYS A 54 14.62 -33.11 -22.20
CA LYS A 54 14.42 -32.90 -20.75
C LYS A 54 15.23 -31.71 -20.20
N ALA A 55 16.43 -31.47 -20.74
CA ALA A 55 17.23 -30.29 -20.39
C ALA A 55 16.64 -28.99 -20.96
N ALA A 56 16.16 -29.00 -22.21
CA ALA A 56 15.49 -27.84 -22.83
C ALA A 56 14.17 -27.48 -22.13
N LYS A 57 13.38 -28.47 -21.68
CA LYS A 57 12.16 -28.24 -20.89
C LYS A 57 12.43 -27.72 -19.48
N LYS A 58 13.59 -28.04 -18.88
CA LYS A 58 14.03 -27.44 -17.61
C LYS A 58 14.49 -25.99 -17.76
N ALA A 59 15.14 -25.65 -18.88
CA ALA A 59 15.52 -24.26 -19.20
C ALA A 59 14.29 -23.37 -19.49
N ALA A 60 13.24 -23.92 -20.11
CA ALA A 60 11.98 -23.20 -20.37
C ALA A 60 11.10 -22.98 -19.11
N ASN A 61 11.41 -23.64 -17.98
CA ASN A 61 10.71 -23.49 -16.70
C ASN A 61 11.54 -22.69 -15.68
N ILE A 62 12.42 -21.83 -16.14
CA ILE A 62 13.08 -20.84 -15.28
C ILE A 62 12.14 -19.63 -15.23
N LYS A 63 11.27 -19.60 -14.21
CA LYS A 63 10.47 -18.41 -13.93
C LYS A 63 11.42 -17.22 -13.73
N PRO A 64 11.18 -16.05 -14.35
CA PRO A 64 12.06 -14.90 -14.17
C PRO A 64 12.15 -14.56 -12.68
N ARG A 65 13.39 -14.42 -12.18
CA ARG A 65 13.64 -14.03 -10.79
C ARG A 65 13.18 -12.58 -10.62
N HIS A 66 12.03 -12.37 -10.00
CA HIS A 66 11.57 -11.04 -9.62
C HIS A 66 12.41 -10.56 -8.42
N VAL A 67 13.40 -9.72 -8.68
CA VAL A 67 14.10 -8.97 -7.62
C VAL A 67 13.36 -7.66 -7.44
N ASN A 68 12.92 -7.37 -6.22
CA ASN A 68 12.30 -6.09 -5.91
C ASN A 68 13.35 -4.99 -6.04
N GLN A 69 13.13 -4.05 -6.95
CA GLN A 69 13.99 -2.89 -7.09
C GLN A 69 13.80 -1.97 -5.87
N ALA A 70 14.89 -1.33 -5.45
CA ALA A 70 14.83 -0.30 -4.42
C ALA A 70 14.06 0.91 -4.95
N ILE A 71 13.27 1.54 -4.08
CA ILE A 71 12.44 2.69 -4.46
C ILE A 71 13.32 3.94 -4.51
N SER A 72 13.27 4.67 -5.62
CA SER A 72 14.07 5.88 -5.85
C SER A 72 13.86 7.01 -4.82
N ALA A 73 12.72 6.98 -4.13
CA ALA A 73 12.37 7.92 -3.05
C ALA A 73 13.28 7.83 -1.81
N LEU A 74 13.91 6.67 -1.61
CA LEU A 74 14.67 6.37 -0.41
C LEU A 74 16.14 6.75 -0.60
N PHE A 75 16.62 7.70 0.19
CA PHE A 75 18.04 7.87 0.43
C PHE A 75 18.43 7.02 1.65
N PHE A 76 18.94 5.81 1.38
CA PHE A 76 19.12 4.74 2.36
C PHE A 76 17.80 4.36 3.06
N GLN A 77 17.54 4.93 4.24
CA GLN A 77 16.33 4.72 5.04
C GLN A 77 15.46 5.98 5.16
N TYR A 78 15.99 7.14 4.75
CA TYR A 78 15.27 8.39 4.77
C TYR A 78 14.45 8.55 3.50
N ASN A 79 13.24 9.08 3.65
CA ASN A 79 12.29 9.23 2.56
C ASN A 79 12.10 10.72 2.26
N ASN A 80 12.65 11.16 1.15
CA ASN A 80 12.60 12.57 0.72
C ASN A 80 11.22 12.99 0.17
N GLN A 81 10.29 12.04 -0.01
CA GLN A 81 8.95 12.31 -0.56
C GLN A 81 7.91 12.66 0.52
N LEU A 82 8.29 12.58 1.80
CA LEU A 82 7.42 13.01 2.89
C LEU A 82 7.50 14.53 2.97
N GLY A 83 6.35 15.19 2.93
CA GLY A 83 6.27 16.64 3.02
C GLY A 83 4.81 17.10 3.12
N PRO A 84 4.57 18.32 3.59
CA PRO A 84 3.21 18.83 3.76
C PRO A 84 2.47 18.96 2.42
N PRO A 85 1.19 18.56 2.31
CA PRO A 85 0.34 17.99 3.37
C PRO A 85 0.64 16.51 3.66
N ASP A 86 0.80 16.19 4.95
CA ASP A 86 1.10 14.82 5.37
C ASP A 86 -0.16 13.97 5.42
N HIS A 87 -0.18 12.88 4.64
CA HIS A 87 -1.26 11.89 4.66
C HIS A 87 -1.00 10.85 5.75
N ILE A 88 -1.91 10.79 6.73
CA ILE A 88 -1.76 9.94 7.92
C ILE A 88 -2.79 8.81 7.89
N LEU A 89 -2.35 7.57 7.73
CA LEU A 89 -3.20 6.39 7.79
C LEU A 89 -3.58 6.05 9.23
N ILE A 90 -4.87 6.06 9.52
CA ILE A 90 -5.38 5.83 10.88
C ILE A 90 -5.93 4.42 11.04
N ASP A 91 -5.46 3.74 12.09
CA ASP A 91 -5.97 2.44 12.56
C ASP A 91 -7.18 2.60 13.52
N THR A 92 -8.03 1.57 13.63
CA THR A 92 -9.20 1.54 14.54
C THR A 92 -8.80 1.81 15.98
N ASN A 93 -7.72 1.18 16.42
CA ASN A 93 -7.19 1.32 17.78
C ASN A 93 -6.78 2.76 18.05
N CYS A 94 -6.17 3.45 17.08
CA CYS A 94 -5.73 4.82 17.25
C CYS A 94 -6.92 5.75 17.53
N ILE A 95 -8.02 5.62 16.77
CA ILE A 95 -9.25 6.41 17.00
C ILE A 95 -9.82 6.12 18.39
N ASN A 96 -9.89 4.84 18.77
CA ASN A 96 -10.35 4.44 20.10
C ASN A 96 -9.51 5.12 21.20
N PHE A 97 -8.18 4.98 21.15
CA PHE A 97 -7.29 5.60 22.12
C PHE A 97 -7.37 7.12 22.14
N SER A 98 -7.66 7.75 21.00
CA SER A 98 -7.85 9.21 20.92
C SER A 98 -9.09 9.66 21.70
N ILE A 99 -10.18 8.90 21.57
CA ILE A 99 -11.43 9.14 22.31
C ILE A 99 -11.22 8.93 23.81
N TRP A 100 -10.55 7.84 24.21
CA TRP A 100 -10.25 7.57 25.61
C TRP A 100 -9.42 8.69 26.26
N ASN A 101 -8.47 9.24 25.51
CA ASN A 101 -7.65 10.36 25.93
C ASN A 101 -8.31 11.72 25.67
N LYS A 102 -9.55 11.80 25.16
CA LYS A 102 -10.24 13.07 24.86
C LYS A 102 -9.44 14.02 23.95
N MET A 103 -8.68 13.47 23.02
CA MET A 103 -7.85 14.25 22.10
C MET A 103 -8.57 14.47 20.77
N GLU A 104 -8.51 15.68 20.22
CA GLU A 104 -8.94 15.94 18.86
C GLU A 104 -7.85 15.47 17.88
N ILE A 105 -8.19 14.48 17.04
CA ILE A 105 -7.23 13.76 16.18
C ILE A 105 -6.44 14.71 15.27
N ILE A 106 -7.13 15.53 14.48
CA ILE A 106 -6.49 16.41 13.48
C ILE A 106 -5.59 17.43 14.15
N ARG A 107 -6.11 18.13 15.17
CA ARG A 107 -5.36 19.13 15.93
C ARG A 107 -4.11 18.54 16.57
N SER A 108 -4.26 17.41 17.25
CA SER A 108 -3.15 16.78 17.96
C SER A 108 -2.11 16.18 17.01
N MET A 109 -2.50 15.78 15.79
CA MET A 109 -1.58 15.37 14.72
C MET A 109 -0.79 16.57 14.18
N MET A 110 -1.47 17.70 13.92
CA MET A 110 -0.81 18.93 13.49
C MET A 110 0.17 19.44 14.54
N ASP A 111 -0.19 19.39 15.83
CA ASP A 111 0.70 19.77 16.94
C ASP A 111 1.93 18.85 17.05
N CYS A 112 1.86 17.62 16.53
CA CYS A 112 2.96 16.66 16.56
C CYS A 112 3.92 16.79 15.38
N VAL A 113 3.39 17.02 14.17
CA VAL A 113 4.20 17.11 12.93
C VAL A 113 4.56 18.56 12.61
N LEU A 114 3.88 19.53 13.22
CA LEU A 114 4.00 20.96 12.95
C LEU A 114 3.70 21.33 11.49
N ALA A 115 2.88 20.53 10.83
CA ALA A 115 2.48 20.68 9.44
C ALA A 115 0.99 20.38 9.25
N LYS A 116 0.46 20.67 8.06
CA LYS A 116 -0.92 20.32 7.69
C LYS A 116 -1.03 18.80 7.53
N CYS A 117 -1.83 18.17 8.38
CA CYS A 117 -2.09 16.73 8.32
C CYS A 117 -3.47 16.45 7.75
N ILE A 118 -3.55 15.50 6.81
CA ILE A 118 -4.79 14.96 6.27
C ILE A 118 -4.92 13.53 6.79
N PRO A 119 -5.85 13.26 7.71
CA PRO A 119 -6.03 11.91 8.18
C PRO A 119 -6.82 11.08 7.17
N CYS A 120 -6.32 9.88 6.90
CA CYS A 120 -6.83 8.97 5.88
C CYS A 120 -7.28 7.66 6.51
N ILE A 121 -8.46 7.18 6.13
CA ILE A 121 -9.03 5.91 6.59
C ILE A 121 -9.21 4.98 5.41
N ILE A 122 -8.76 3.74 5.55
CA ILE A 122 -8.91 2.70 4.54
C ILE A 122 -10.29 2.06 4.65
N ASN A 123 -10.90 1.74 3.51
CA ASN A 123 -12.20 1.04 3.46
C ASN A 123 -12.25 -0.25 4.30
N CYS A 124 -11.16 -1.03 4.38
CA CYS A 124 -11.11 -2.26 5.20
C CYS A 124 -11.27 -1.95 6.70
N ILE A 125 -10.63 -0.89 7.19
CA ILE A 125 -10.71 -0.40 8.59
C ILE A 125 -12.13 0.09 8.87
N MET A 126 -12.72 0.82 7.92
CA MET A 126 -14.11 1.25 8.02
C MET A 126 -15.09 0.05 8.07
N GLY A 127 -14.80 -1.00 7.32
CA GLY A 127 -15.54 -2.26 7.38
C GLY A 127 -15.41 -2.96 8.74
N GLU A 128 -14.22 -2.95 9.34
CA GLU A 128 -13.99 -3.48 10.69
C GLU A 128 -14.78 -2.71 11.75
N LEU A 129 -14.73 -1.37 11.72
CA LEU A 129 -15.50 -0.52 12.65
C LEU A 129 -17.01 -0.77 12.56
N LYS A 130 -17.55 -0.96 11.35
CA LYS A 130 -18.96 -1.29 11.16
C LYS A 130 -19.34 -2.66 11.75
N LYS A 131 -18.43 -3.65 11.71
CA LYS A 131 -18.66 -4.99 12.28
C LYS A 131 -18.69 -5.00 13.81
N LEU A 132 -17.95 -4.09 14.45
CA LEU A 132 -17.90 -4.01 15.92
C LEU A 132 -19.21 -3.49 16.56
N GLY A 133 -20.13 -2.95 15.75
CA GLY A 133 -21.50 -2.65 16.14
C GLY A 133 -21.67 -1.42 17.05
N LEU A 134 -22.73 -1.42 17.87
CA LEU A 134 -23.19 -0.26 18.64
C LEU A 134 -22.15 0.29 19.64
N LYS A 135 -21.28 -0.58 20.17
CA LYS A 135 -20.22 -0.18 21.12
C LYS A 135 -19.26 0.87 20.54
N TYR A 136 -19.08 0.86 19.22
CA TYR A 136 -18.16 1.74 18.50
C TYR A 136 -18.90 2.81 17.69
N LYS A 137 -20.16 3.13 18.01
CA LYS A 137 -20.95 4.14 17.29
C LYS A 137 -20.28 5.52 17.30
N VAL A 138 -19.70 5.93 18.43
CA VAL A 138 -18.97 7.22 18.55
C VAL A 138 -17.73 7.24 17.65
N VAL A 139 -16.97 6.14 17.67
CA VAL A 139 -15.76 5.93 16.85
C VAL A 139 -16.11 5.96 15.37
N LEU A 140 -17.20 5.30 14.99
CA LEU A 140 -17.72 5.30 13.63
C LEU A 140 -18.14 6.70 13.19
N GLY A 141 -18.78 7.48 14.07
CA GLY A 141 -19.14 8.87 13.81
C GLY A 141 -17.91 9.75 13.56
N MET A 142 -16.86 9.60 14.38
CA MET A 142 -15.60 10.31 14.17
C MET A 142 -14.94 9.90 12.85
N ALA A 143 -14.86 8.60 12.55
CA ALA A 143 -14.30 8.10 11.29
C ALA A 143 -15.07 8.56 10.02
N GLN A 144 -16.31 9.03 10.18
CA GLN A 144 -17.14 9.53 9.08
C GLN A 144 -17.05 11.04 8.87
N ASP A 145 -16.32 11.77 9.71
CA ASP A 145 -16.15 13.22 9.58
C ASP A 145 -15.57 13.57 8.19
N PRO A 146 -16.12 14.57 7.48
CA PRO A 146 -15.67 15.00 6.15
C PRO A 146 -14.20 15.43 6.09
N ARG A 147 -13.59 15.74 7.23
CA ARG A 147 -12.15 16.05 7.32
C ARG A 147 -11.26 14.83 7.11
N PHE A 148 -11.80 13.60 7.24
CA PHE A 148 -11.08 12.36 6.93
C PHE A 148 -11.19 12.01 5.45
N GLU A 149 -10.04 11.76 4.82
CA GLU A 149 -9.99 11.24 3.46
C GLU A 149 -10.21 9.72 3.47
N ARG A 150 -11.03 9.21 2.56
CA ARG A 150 -11.28 7.78 2.43
C ARG A 150 -10.49 7.20 1.28
N ILE A 151 -9.59 6.27 1.59
CA ILE A 151 -8.79 5.60 0.58
C ILE A 151 -9.51 4.32 0.11
N PRO A 152 -9.89 4.23 -1.18
CA PRO A 152 -10.47 3.03 -1.73
C PRO A 152 -9.40 1.94 -1.86
N TYR A 153 -9.44 0.97 -0.97
CA TYR A 153 -8.58 -0.21 -1.04
C TYR A 153 -9.42 -1.46 -1.20
N ASN A 154 -9.17 -2.21 -2.26
CA ASN A 154 -9.96 -3.38 -2.61
C ASN A 154 -9.38 -4.63 -1.92
N CYS A 155 -9.85 -4.92 -0.71
CA CYS A 155 -9.47 -6.12 0.03
C CYS A 155 -10.55 -7.21 -0.03
N LYS A 156 -10.22 -8.38 -0.59
CA LYS A 156 -11.06 -9.58 -0.46
C LYS A 156 -10.75 -10.28 0.86
N GLY A 157 -11.45 -9.90 1.93
CA GLY A 157 -11.40 -10.61 3.22
C GLY A 157 -10.04 -10.59 3.94
N CYS A 158 -9.15 -9.63 3.68
CA CYS A 158 -7.92 -9.46 4.49
C CYS A 158 -8.20 -8.77 5.82
N TYR A 159 -7.41 -9.12 6.83
CA TYR A 159 -7.33 -8.39 8.10
C TYR A 159 -6.81 -6.97 7.85
N ALA A 160 -7.43 -5.95 8.46
CA ALA A 160 -7.11 -4.55 8.19
C ALA A 160 -5.63 -4.21 8.40
N ASN A 161 -5.00 -4.80 9.43
CA ASN A 161 -3.56 -4.67 9.72
C ASN A 161 -2.69 -5.12 8.54
N ASP A 162 -3.03 -6.24 7.90
CA ASP A 162 -2.24 -6.76 6.76
C ASP A 162 -2.48 -5.89 5.51
N CYS A 163 -3.70 -5.39 5.34
CA CYS A 163 -4.02 -4.48 4.24
C CYS A 163 -3.23 -3.15 4.41
N LEU A 164 -3.12 -2.61 5.64
CA LEU A 164 -2.28 -1.45 5.98
C LEU A 164 -0.81 -1.69 5.64
N VAL A 165 -0.23 -2.80 6.12
CA VAL A 165 1.18 -3.14 5.87
C VAL A 165 1.45 -3.27 4.37
N LYS A 166 0.57 -3.94 3.61
CA LYS A 166 0.72 -4.07 2.15
C LYS A 166 0.66 -2.73 1.44
N MET A 167 -0.31 -1.88 1.80
CA MET A 167 -0.46 -0.57 1.17
C MET A 167 0.76 0.31 1.41
N VAL A 168 1.25 0.37 2.64
CA VAL A 168 2.43 1.13 3.05
C VAL A 168 3.73 0.57 2.46
N THR A 169 3.78 -0.75 2.23
CA THR A 169 4.91 -1.40 1.55
C THR A 169 4.97 -1.04 0.07
N GLN A 170 3.82 -0.81 -0.57
CA GLN A 170 3.75 -0.36 -1.96
C GLN A 170 3.99 1.14 -2.06
N TRP A 171 3.28 1.91 -1.24
CA TRP A 171 3.27 3.37 -1.24
C TRP A 171 3.84 3.88 0.07
N ARG A 172 5.09 4.37 0.05
CA ARG A 172 5.79 4.88 1.23
C ARG A 172 5.51 6.36 1.52
N CYS A 173 4.51 6.97 0.88
CA CYS A 173 4.11 8.37 1.05
C CYS A 173 3.14 8.60 2.24
N PHE A 174 3.03 7.64 3.16
CA PHE A 174 2.09 7.71 4.28
C PHE A 174 2.81 7.63 5.62
N ILE A 175 2.31 8.40 6.59
CA ILE A 175 2.59 8.21 8.01
C ILE A 175 1.54 7.25 8.57
N VAL A 176 1.92 6.26 9.37
CA VAL A 176 0.95 5.33 9.95
C VAL A 176 0.69 5.66 11.42
N ALA A 177 -0.55 5.96 11.77
CA ALA A 177 -0.99 6.19 13.13
C ALA A 177 -1.59 4.90 13.73
N THR A 178 -0.84 4.23 14.60
CA THR A 178 -1.30 3.03 15.33
C THR A 178 -0.75 2.97 16.74
N CYS A 179 -1.58 2.46 17.67
CA CYS A 179 -1.17 2.17 19.04
C CYS A 179 -0.91 0.68 19.28
N ASN A 180 -1.06 -0.17 18.26
CA ASN A 180 -0.81 -1.60 18.38
C ASN A 180 0.70 -1.90 18.33
N LYS A 181 1.22 -2.55 19.39
CA LYS A 181 2.64 -2.92 19.52
C LYS A 181 3.12 -3.83 18.39
N GLU A 182 2.30 -4.78 17.96
CA GLU A 182 2.65 -5.74 16.92
C GLU A 182 2.69 -5.06 15.55
N LEU A 183 1.65 -4.29 15.20
CA LEU A 183 1.59 -3.56 13.93
C LEU A 183 2.72 -2.55 13.81
N ARG A 184 3.02 -1.82 14.90
CA ARG A 184 4.17 -0.93 14.98
C ARG A 184 5.49 -1.68 14.74
N GLY A 185 5.64 -2.88 15.31
CA GLY A 185 6.80 -3.75 15.04
C GLY A 185 6.92 -4.17 13.56
N ARG A 186 5.80 -4.39 12.86
CA ARG A 186 5.80 -4.69 11.42
C ARG A 186 6.17 -3.46 10.59
N ILE A 187 5.61 -2.29 10.90
CA ILE A 187 5.93 -1.01 10.23
C ILE A 187 7.40 -0.64 10.46
N ARG A 188 7.97 -0.99 11.63
CA ARG A 188 9.40 -0.81 11.95
C ARG A 188 10.37 -1.52 11.01
N LYS A 189 9.92 -2.58 10.34
CA LYS A 189 10.74 -3.30 9.35
C LYS A 189 10.74 -2.62 7.98
N ILE A 190 9.77 -1.75 7.73
CA ILE A 190 9.65 -1.01 6.46
C ILE A 190 10.50 0.28 6.59
N PRO A 191 11.53 0.48 5.74
CA PRO A 191 12.31 1.71 5.73
C PRO A 191 11.51 2.85 5.09
N GLY A 192 11.75 4.08 5.57
CA GLY A 192 11.14 5.31 5.06
C GLY A 192 9.69 5.56 5.43
N VAL A 193 9.13 4.78 6.37
CA VAL A 193 7.74 4.93 6.83
C VAL A 193 7.74 5.32 8.31
N PRO A 194 7.32 6.55 8.63
CA PRO A 194 7.14 6.99 10.00
C PRO A 194 5.94 6.31 10.67
N CYS A 195 6.05 6.07 11.97
CA CYS A 195 4.95 5.52 12.76
C CYS A 195 4.57 6.51 13.86
N MET A 196 3.34 6.98 13.84
CA MET A 196 2.76 7.82 14.87
C MET A 196 1.97 6.98 15.88
N TYR A 197 2.08 7.30 17.17
CA TYR A 197 1.35 6.64 18.24
C TYR A 197 1.03 7.63 19.36
N ILE A 198 0.13 7.23 20.26
CA ILE A 198 -0.27 8.05 21.40
C ILE A 198 0.57 7.66 22.61
N SER A 199 1.17 8.65 23.27
CA SER A 199 1.95 8.49 24.50
C SER A 199 1.76 9.72 25.39
N ARG A 200 1.54 9.51 26.69
CA ARG A 200 1.38 10.61 27.68
C ARG A 200 0.41 11.71 27.22
N HIS A 201 -0.77 11.32 26.70
CA HIS A 201 -1.80 12.25 26.24
C HIS A 201 -1.35 13.16 25.08
N ARG A 202 -0.35 12.75 24.30
CA ARG A 202 0.12 13.45 23.10
C ARG A 202 0.38 12.44 21.99
N TYR A 203 0.30 12.89 20.73
CA TYR A 203 0.85 12.11 19.63
C TYR A 203 2.36 12.25 19.61
N THR A 204 3.01 11.17 19.20
CA THR A 204 4.46 11.08 19.08
C THR A 204 4.78 10.31 17.81
N VAL A 205 5.78 10.77 17.06
CA VAL A 205 6.23 10.12 15.82
C VAL A 205 7.57 9.43 16.05
N GLU A 206 7.67 8.19 15.58
CA GLU A 206 8.92 7.45 15.44
C GLU A 206 9.42 7.53 13.99
N ARG A 207 10.75 7.60 13.83
CA ARG A 207 11.45 7.52 12.53
C ARG A 207 11.08 8.61 11.52
N MET A 208 10.78 9.79 12.05
CA MET A 208 10.73 11.04 11.29
C MET A 208 11.86 11.94 11.82
N PRO A 209 12.89 12.26 11.02
CA PRO A 209 14.03 13.03 11.49
C PRO A 209 13.67 14.49 11.82
N GLU A 210 12.59 15.01 11.24
CA GLU A 210 12.10 16.37 11.44
C GLU A 210 11.13 16.50 12.63
N ALA A 211 10.70 15.39 13.25
CA ALA A 211 9.70 15.43 14.31
C ALA A 211 10.32 15.81 15.67
N PHE A 212 10.12 17.06 16.08
CA PHE A 212 10.48 17.57 17.41
C PHE A 212 9.52 17.02 18.48
N GLY A 213 9.90 15.91 19.13
CA GLY A 213 9.11 15.36 20.25
C GLY A 213 9.17 13.84 20.43
N ALA A 214 9.87 13.12 19.55
CA ALA A 214 10.13 11.70 19.74
C ALA A 214 10.98 11.48 21.01
N PRO A 215 10.62 10.56 21.92
CA PRO A 215 11.54 10.11 22.96
C PRO A 215 12.78 9.55 22.26
N ARG A 216 13.93 10.18 22.51
CA ARG A 216 15.23 9.70 22.03
C ARG A 216 15.60 8.38 22.69
#